data_AF-B0RGX1-F1
#
_entry.id   AF-B0RGX1-F1
#
_cell.length_a   1.000
_cell.length_b   1.000
_cell.length_c   1.000
_cell.angle_alpha   90.00
_cell.angle_beta   90.00
_cell.angle_gamma   90.00
#
_symmetry.space_group_name_H-M   'P 1'
#
loop_
_entity.id
_entity.type
_entity.pdbx_description
1 polymer ?
#
loop_
_entity_poly.entity_id
_entity_poly.type
_entity_poly.pdbx_seq_one_letter_code
_entity_poly.pdbx_strand_id
1 'polypeptide(L)'
;MPAPAPSLTQDQQDDAAFHDVFMRYVDLDANTLTDQDLAALLTGSVLKSEQAGLHKAREQGQRTDGQELVSEFEVTDRGIDPQGAQYMTAQVCLDIGGTRIIDSNGADVTPDRAVRQSLQVKAIKSGDALWRISDIVRNEDVHACG
;
A
#
# COMPACT_ATOMS: atom_id res chain seq x y z
N MET A 1 32.17 -24.30 16.78
CA MET A 1 30.74 -24.45 16.47
C MET A 1 30.28 -23.14 15.85
N PRO A 2 29.52 -23.11 14.75
CA PRO A 2 28.96 -21.86 14.27
C PRO A 2 27.95 -21.36 15.32
N ALA A 3 28.01 -20.06 15.65
CA ALA A 3 27.00 -19.45 16.50
C ALA A 3 25.65 -19.46 15.75
N PRO A 4 24.52 -19.74 16.44
CA PRO A 4 23.22 -19.59 15.80
C PRO A 4 23.06 -18.15 15.33
N ALA A 5 22.64 -17.96 14.09
CA ALA A 5 22.25 -16.65 13.59
C ALA A 5 21.15 -16.11 14.52
N PRO A 6 21.17 -14.82 14.91
CA PRO A 6 20.11 -14.26 15.71
C PRO A 6 18.78 -14.42 14.97
N SER A 7 17.84 -15.14 15.57
CA SER A 7 16.46 -15.17 15.11
C SER A 7 15.89 -13.75 15.28
N LEU A 8 15.27 -13.21 14.23
CA LEU A 8 14.54 -11.95 14.32
C LEU A 8 13.51 -12.02 15.46
N THR A 9 13.31 -10.92 16.17
CA THR A 9 12.21 -10.82 17.14
C THR A 9 10.87 -10.87 16.41
N GLN A 10 9.79 -11.23 17.11
CA GLN A 10 8.43 -11.25 16.55
C GLN A 10 8.07 -9.88 15.92
N ASP A 11 8.44 -8.80 16.59
CA ASP A 11 8.27 -7.43 16.10
C ASP A 11 8.97 -7.20 14.76
N GLN A 12 10.22 -7.64 14.61
CA GLN A 12 10.96 -7.49 13.34
C GLN A 12 10.36 -8.34 12.21
N GLN A 13 9.80 -9.50 12.54
CA GLN A 13 9.11 -10.35 11.57
C GLN A 13 7.81 -9.72 11.10
N ASP A 14 7.03 -9.14 12.02
CA ASP A 14 5.79 -8.46 11.69
C ASP A 14 6.08 -7.18 10.87
N ASP A 15 7.07 -6.37 11.25
CA ASP A 15 7.49 -5.19 10.48
C ASP A 15 7.90 -5.55 9.04
N ALA A 16 8.69 -6.63 8.88
CA ALA A 16 9.08 -7.13 7.56
C ALA A 16 7.87 -7.65 6.76
N ALA A 17 6.91 -8.32 7.41
CA ALA A 17 5.70 -8.79 6.76
C ALA A 17 4.80 -7.64 6.31
N PHE A 18 4.69 -6.58 7.10
CA PHE A 18 3.93 -5.39 6.72
C PHE A 18 4.58 -4.65 5.56
N HIS A 19 5.90 -4.46 5.62
CA HIS A 19 6.65 -3.88 4.51
C HIS A 19 6.47 -4.72 3.22
N ASP A 20 6.55 -6.05 3.29
CA ASP A 20 6.31 -6.95 2.14
C ASP A 20 4.91 -6.78 1.55
N VAL A 21 3.87 -6.77 2.39
CA VAL A 21 2.48 -6.57 1.93
C VAL A 21 2.31 -5.23 1.23
N PHE A 22 2.92 -4.17 1.78
CA PHE A 22 2.86 -2.84 1.17
C PHE A 22 3.63 -2.77 -0.16
N MET A 23 4.83 -3.32 -0.23
CA MET A 23 5.60 -3.37 -1.48
C MET A 23 4.87 -4.16 -2.56
N ARG A 24 4.26 -5.30 -2.20
CA ARG A 24 3.46 -6.09 -3.14
C ARG A 24 2.22 -5.36 -3.63
N TYR A 25 1.62 -4.52 -2.80
CA TYR A 25 0.50 -3.67 -3.20
C TYR A 25 0.92 -2.62 -4.22
N VAL A 26 2.04 -1.93 -3.99
CA VAL A 26 2.58 -0.90 -4.91
C VAL A 26 3.09 -1.51 -6.22
N ASP A 27 3.56 -2.77 -6.19
CA ASP A 27 4.02 -3.50 -7.38
C ASP A 27 2.87 -4.12 -8.21
N LEU A 28 1.62 -4.02 -7.76
CA LEU A 28 0.49 -4.49 -8.56
C LEU A 28 0.38 -3.68 -9.86
N ASP A 29 0.31 -4.38 -10.98
CA ASP A 29 0.02 -3.76 -12.26
C ASP A 29 -1.45 -3.37 -12.36
N ALA A 30 -1.73 -2.06 -12.27
CA ALA A 30 -3.07 -1.47 -12.38
C ALA A 30 -3.84 -1.90 -13.64
N ASN A 31 -3.14 -2.32 -14.70
CA ASN A 31 -3.77 -2.73 -15.96
C ASN A 31 -4.26 -4.18 -15.94
N THR A 32 -3.70 -5.03 -15.08
CA THR A 32 -3.98 -6.48 -15.07
C THR A 32 -4.48 -7.00 -13.72
N LEU A 33 -4.29 -6.26 -12.63
CA LEU A 33 -4.71 -6.66 -11.28
C LEU A 33 -6.21 -6.90 -11.20
N THR A 34 -6.63 -7.86 -10.40
CA THR A 34 -8.04 -8.22 -10.18
C THR A 34 -8.53 -7.82 -8.80
N ASP A 35 -9.84 -7.87 -8.59
CA ASP A 35 -10.43 -7.66 -7.26
C ASP A 35 -9.92 -8.66 -6.23
N GLN A 36 -9.54 -9.87 -6.67
CA GLN A 36 -8.97 -10.91 -5.84
C GLN A 36 -7.52 -10.58 -5.43
N ASP A 37 -6.74 -9.99 -6.33
CA ASP A 37 -5.37 -9.53 -6.02
C ASP A 37 -5.40 -8.42 -4.97
N LEU A 38 -6.35 -7.48 -5.10
CA LEU A 38 -6.60 -6.46 -4.07
C LEU A 38 -7.04 -7.09 -2.75
N ALA A 39 -8.00 -8.03 -2.76
CA ALA A 39 -8.49 -8.67 -1.54
C ALA A 39 -7.44 -9.56 -0.84
N ALA A 40 -6.39 -9.96 -1.55
CA ALA A 40 -5.27 -10.68 -0.96
C ALA A 40 -4.40 -9.78 -0.07
N LEU A 41 -4.31 -8.48 -0.38
CA LEU A 41 -3.38 -7.52 0.25
C LEU A 41 -4.11 -6.45 1.10
N LEU A 42 -5.36 -6.16 0.75
CA LEU A 42 -6.16 -5.09 1.34
C LEU A 42 -7.38 -5.65 2.06
N THR A 43 -7.93 -4.86 2.98
CA THR A 43 -9.19 -5.13 3.66
C THR A 43 -9.93 -3.84 4.00
N GLY A 44 -11.09 -3.93 4.63
CA GLY A 44 -11.78 -2.77 5.18
C GLY A 44 -12.22 -1.73 4.13
N SER A 45 -11.96 -0.46 4.43
CA SER A 45 -12.38 0.69 3.61
C SER A 45 -11.50 0.82 2.36
N VAL A 46 -10.19 0.64 2.50
CA VAL A 46 -9.23 0.80 1.40
C VAL A 46 -9.48 -0.20 0.29
N LEU A 47 -9.77 -1.48 0.63
CA LEU A 47 -10.10 -2.50 -0.38
C LEU A 47 -11.28 -2.06 -1.26
N LYS A 48 -12.35 -1.54 -0.65
CA LYS A 48 -13.55 -1.12 -1.40
C LYS A 48 -13.26 0.09 -2.29
N SER A 49 -12.46 1.04 -1.80
CA SER A 49 -12.07 2.22 -2.55
C SER A 49 -11.20 1.85 -3.76
N GLU A 50 -10.22 0.97 -3.58
CA GLU A 50 -9.34 0.50 -4.67
C GLU A 50 -10.10 -0.31 -5.71
N GLN A 51 -11.00 -1.21 -5.29
CA GLN A 51 -11.88 -1.94 -6.22
C GLN A 51 -12.76 -0.97 -7.04
N ALA A 52 -13.39 0.02 -6.38
CA ALA A 52 -14.20 1.01 -7.07
C ALA A 52 -13.35 1.86 -8.05
N GLY A 53 -12.13 2.23 -7.67
CA GLY A 53 -11.17 2.92 -8.53
C GLY A 53 -10.80 2.10 -9.76
N LEU A 54 -10.47 0.83 -9.57
CA LEU A 54 -10.14 -0.12 -10.63
C LEU A 54 -11.31 -0.29 -11.61
N HIS A 55 -12.53 -0.53 -11.11
CA HIS A 55 -13.72 -0.66 -11.96
C HIS A 55 -13.97 0.62 -12.76
N LYS A 56 -13.87 1.79 -12.13
CA LYS A 56 -14.05 3.08 -12.80
C LYS A 56 -13.00 3.30 -13.90
N ALA A 57 -11.73 3.01 -13.63
CA ALA A 57 -10.66 3.13 -14.62
C ALA A 57 -10.95 2.23 -15.84
N ARG A 58 -11.38 0.99 -15.60
CA ARG A 58 -11.76 0.03 -16.66
C ARG A 58 -12.96 0.49 -17.48
N GLU A 59 -14.01 0.98 -16.83
CA GLU A 59 -15.20 1.53 -17.50
C GLU A 59 -14.85 2.73 -18.39
N GLN A 60 -13.87 3.55 -17.97
CA GLN A 60 -13.38 4.70 -18.73
C GLN A 60 -12.34 4.30 -19.80
N GLY A 61 -11.93 3.03 -19.85
CA GLY A 61 -10.87 2.54 -20.71
C GLY A 61 -9.50 3.17 -20.40
N GLN A 62 -9.31 3.64 -19.18
CA GLN A 62 -8.05 4.22 -18.71
C GLN A 62 -7.03 3.13 -18.41
N ARG A 63 -5.76 3.48 -18.59
CA ARG A 63 -4.60 2.65 -18.28
C ARG A 63 -3.56 3.46 -17.52
N THR A 64 -2.80 2.79 -16.67
CA THR A 64 -1.66 3.40 -15.99
C THR A 64 -0.40 3.03 -16.76
N ASP A 65 0.42 4.01 -17.10
CA ASP A 65 1.77 3.83 -17.64
C ASP A 65 2.80 4.23 -16.59
N GLY A 66 3.89 3.48 -16.49
CA GLY A 66 4.91 3.64 -15.45
C GLY A 66 4.58 2.94 -14.12
N GLN A 67 5.45 3.16 -13.12
CA GLN A 67 5.38 2.49 -11.81
C GLN A 67 5.57 3.51 -10.69
N GLU A 68 4.90 3.26 -9.56
CA GLU A 68 5.07 4.02 -8.32
C GLU A 68 6.30 3.50 -7.55
N LEU A 69 7.00 4.39 -6.85
CA LEU A 69 8.22 4.04 -6.12
C LEU A 69 8.06 4.36 -4.63
N VAL A 70 8.29 3.37 -3.78
CA VAL A 70 8.38 3.58 -2.33
C VAL A 70 9.78 4.09 -2.01
N SER A 71 9.86 5.34 -1.56
CA SER A 71 11.12 5.99 -1.20
C SER A 71 11.47 5.81 0.27
N GLU A 72 10.46 5.71 1.14
CA GLU A 72 10.63 5.54 2.57
C GLU A 72 9.46 4.75 3.16
N PHE A 73 9.74 3.89 4.14
CA PHE A 73 8.76 3.10 4.89
C PHE A 73 9.26 2.92 6.33
N GLU A 74 8.50 3.39 7.31
CA GLU A 74 8.82 3.25 8.73
C GLU A 74 7.57 2.88 9.54
N VAL A 75 7.65 1.82 10.34
CA VAL A 75 6.58 1.46 11.29
C VAL A 75 6.68 2.38 12.51
N THR A 76 5.63 3.17 12.77
CA THR A 76 5.61 4.18 13.83
C THR A 76 4.75 3.81 15.03
N ASP A 77 3.80 2.89 14.86
CA ASP A 77 2.92 2.44 15.96
C ASP A 77 2.48 0.98 15.79
N ARG A 78 2.23 0.29 16.90
CA ARG A 78 1.78 -1.11 16.92
C ARG A 78 0.90 -1.36 18.14
N GLY A 79 -0.08 -2.25 18.01
CA GLY A 79 -0.94 -2.59 19.14
C GLY A 79 -2.05 -3.57 18.81
N ILE A 80 -3.08 -3.55 19.65
CA ILE A 80 -4.33 -4.29 19.44
C ILE A 80 -5.46 -3.26 19.33
N ASP A 81 -6.27 -3.37 18.29
CA ASP A 81 -7.38 -2.46 18.07
C ASP A 81 -8.55 -2.79 19.03
N PRO A 82 -9.59 -1.93 19.11
CA PRO A 82 -10.73 -2.18 19.99
C PRO A 82 -11.51 -3.47 19.66
N GLN A 83 -11.34 -4.05 18.48
CA GLN A 83 -11.96 -5.30 18.04
C GLN A 83 -11.12 -6.53 18.39
N GLY A 84 -9.92 -6.34 18.96
CA GLY A 84 -9.01 -7.41 19.35
C GLY A 84 -8.04 -7.85 18.25
N ALA A 85 -7.99 -7.16 17.12
CA ALA A 85 -7.05 -7.47 16.04
C ALA A 85 -5.71 -6.76 16.26
N GLN A 86 -4.60 -7.45 15.99
CA GLN A 86 -3.29 -6.79 15.98
C GLN A 86 -3.24 -5.78 14.84
N TYR A 87 -2.66 -4.61 15.09
CA TYR A 87 -2.47 -3.57 14.08
C TYR A 87 -1.04 -3.03 14.10
N MET A 88 -0.63 -2.49 12.96
CA MET A 88 0.56 -1.65 12.82
C MET A 88 0.23 -0.44 11.96
N THR A 89 0.90 0.68 12.25
CA THR A 89 0.83 1.90 11.46
C THR A 89 2.23 2.23 10.96
N ALA A 90 2.35 2.50 9.67
CA ALA A 90 3.58 2.96 9.04
C ALA A 90 3.40 4.33 8.39
N GLN A 91 4.49 5.08 8.33
CA GLN A 91 4.63 6.26 7.52
C GLN A 91 5.38 5.87 6.24
N VAL A 92 4.89 6.34 5.10
CA VAL A 92 5.42 5.97 3.79
C VAL A 92 5.56 7.20 2.92
N CYS A 93 6.71 7.34 2.26
CA CYS A 93 6.85 8.25 1.14
C CYS A 93 6.68 7.50 -0.18
N LEU A 94 5.63 7.83 -0.92
CA LEU A 94 5.35 7.30 -2.25
C LEU A 94 5.68 8.36 -3.31
N ASP A 95 6.53 8.00 -4.27
CA ASP A 95 6.81 8.79 -5.46
C ASP A 95 6.00 8.25 -6.65
N ILE A 96 5.06 9.07 -7.13
CA ILE A 96 4.18 8.77 -8.25
C ILE A 96 4.51 9.60 -9.50
N GLY A 97 5.66 10.28 -9.52
CA GLY A 97 6.09 11.11 -10.66
C GLY A 97 6.40 10.29 -11.90
N GLY A 98 6.66 9.00 -11.72
CA GLY A 98 6.86 8.03 -12.80
C GLY A 98 5.57 7.54 -13.45
N THR A 99 4.39 7.81 -12.88
CA THR A 99 3.13 7.27 -13.41
C THR A 99 2.33 8.28 -14.22
N ARG A 100 1.63 7.78 -15.25
CA ARG A 100 0.70 8.54 -16.10
C ARG A 100 -0.61 7.78 -16.24
N ILE A 101 -1.71 8.52 -16.34
CA ILE A 101 -3.02 7.96 -16.67
C ILE A 101 -3.30 8.26 -18.14
N ILE A 102 -3.42 7.21 -18.93
CA ILE A 102 -3.70 7.28 -20.36
C ILE A 102 -5.16 6.92 -20.59
N ASP A 103 -5.91 7.76 -21.29
CA ASP A 103 -7.30 7.50 -21.64
C ASP A 103 -7.45 6.48 -22.78
N SER A 104 -8.69 6.13 -23.12
CA SER A 104 -9.00 5.18 -24.18
C SER A 104 -8.59 5.65 -25.59
N ASN A 105 -8.36 6.95 -25.79
CA ASN A 105 -7.87 7.53 -27.05
C ASN A 105 -6.34 7.61 -27.11
N GLY A 106 -5.63 7.23 -26.03
CA GLY A 106 -4.19 7.34 -25.92
C GLY A 106 -3.70 8.70 -25.44
N ALA A 107 -4.58 9.58 -24.95
CA ALA A 107 -4.21 10.87 -24.40
C ALA A 107 -3.78 10.76 -22.93
N ASP A 108 -2.73 11.48 -22.55
CA ASP A 108 -2.35 11.63 -21.15
C ASP A 108 -3.36 12.55 -20.44
N VAL A 109 -4.10 11.97 -19.49
CA VAL A 109 -5.11 12.63 -18.66
C VAL A 109 -4.71 12.66 -17.19
N THR A 110 -3.40 12.56 -16.91
CA THR A 110 -2.87 12.61 -15.55
C THR A 110 -3.27 13.94 -14.90
N PRO A 111 -4.00 13.92 -13.77
CA PRO A 111 -4.37 15.15 -13.09
C PRO A 111 -3.14 15.81 -12.45
N ASP A 112 -3.21 17.13 -12.28
CA ASP A 112 -2.19 17.85 -11.50
C ASP A 112 -2.18 17.34 -10.06
N ARG A 113 -1.00 16.90 -9.59
CA ARG A 113 -0.84 16.23 -8.31
C ARG A 113 0.61 16.33 -7.82
N ALA A 114 0.78 16.33 -6.50
CA ALA A 114 2.10 16.22 -5.89
C ALA A 114 2.74 14.88 -6.27
N VAL A 115 3.97 14.96 -6.79
CA VAL A 115 4.80 13.82 -7.21
C VAL A 115 5.15 12.93 -6.02
N ARG A 116 5.50 13.52 -4.88
CA ARG A 116 5.76 12.79 -3.63
C ARG A 116 4.60 12.93 -2.68
N GLN A 117 4.25 11.83 -2.02
CA GLN A 117 3.08 11.73 -1.18
C GLN A 117 3.45 11.09 0.14
N SER A 118 3.30 11.86 1.21
CA SER A 118 3.35 11.32 2.57
C SER A 118 2.05 10.59 2.88
N LEU A 119 2.17 9.31 3.16
CA LEU A 119 1.06 8.43 3.49
C LEU A 119 1.21 7.93 4.92
N GLN A 120 0.08 7.80 5.62
CA GLN A 120 -0.06 6.98 6.79
C GLN A 120 -0.82 5.72 6.41
N VAL A 121 -0.20 4.56 6.60
CA VAL A 121 -0.73 3.26 6.21
C VAL A 121 -0.97 2.44 7.47
N LYS A 122 -2.15 1.85 7.59
CA LYS A 122 -2.48 0.94 8.68
C LYS A 122 -2.69 -0.46 8.13
N ALA A 123 -2.05 -1.45 8.74
CA ALA A 123 -2.32 -2.86 8.51
C ALA A 123 -2.91 -3.51 9.75
N ILE A 124 -3.79 -4.49 9.52
CA ILE A 124 -4.36 -5.34 10.56
C ILE A 124 -4.04 -6.80 10.27
N LYS A 125 -3.78 -7.56 11.33
CA LYS A 125 -3.61 -9.00 11.24
C LYS A 125 -4.98 -9.66 11.23
N SER A 126 -5.32 -10.28 10.12
CA SER A 126 -6.57 -10.99 9.93
C SER A 126 -6.60 -12.32 10.69
N GLY A 127 -7.79 -12.92 10.82
CA GLY A 127 -7.96 -14.20 11.54
C GLY A 127 -7.22 -15.39 10.93
N ASP A 128 -6.76 -15.27 9.68
CA ASP A 128 -5.87 -16.23 8.98
C ASP A 128 -4.38 -15.95 9.23
N ALA A 129 -4.06 -15.09 10.21
CA ALA A 129 -2.72 -14.64 10.58
C ALA A 129 -1.96 -13.86 9.49
N LEU A 130 -2.63 -13.43 8.42
CA LEU A 130 -2.05 -12.59 7.37
C LEU A 130 -2.25 -11.11 7.67
N TRP A 131 -1.23 -10.32 7.41
CA TRP A 131 -1.31 -8.86 7.42
C TRP A 131 -1.99 -8.36 6.16
N ARG A 132 -2.96 -7.46 6.32
CA ARG A 132 -3.62 -6.76 5.20
C ARG A 132 -3.74 -5.28 5.53
N ILE A 133 -3.57 -4.43 4.52
CA ILE A 133 -3.71 -2.98 4.68
C ILE A 133 -5.20 -2.66 4.85
N SER A 134 -5.56 -2.03 5.96
CA SER A 134 -6.94 -1.64 6.27
C SER A 134 -7.25 -0.21 5.84
N ASP A 135 -6.25 0.67 5.91
CA ASP A 135 -6.40 2.10 5.66
C ASP A 135 -5.12 2.68 5.05
N ILE A 136 -5.29 3.57 4.08
CA ILE A 136 -4.23 4.43 3.51
C ILE A 136 -4.77 5.84 3.49
N VAL A 137 -4.08 6.76 4.16
CA VAL A 137 -4.48 8.16 4.23
C VAL A 137 -3.30 9.01 3.80
N ARG A 138 -3.53 9.91 2.83
CA ARG A 138 -2.56 10.99 2.57
C ARG A 138 -2.55 11.90 3.78
N ASN A 139 -1.38 12.09 4.36
CA ASN A 139 -1.22 12.91 5.54
C ASN A 139 -0.03 13.85 5.33
N GLU A 140 -0.33 15.11 5.02
CA GLU A 140 0.71 16.14 4.81
C GLU A 140 1.35 16.59 6.12
N ASP A 141 0.71 16.34 7.28
CA ASP A 141 1.33 16.56 8.59
C ASP A 141 2.40 15.49 8.91
N VAL A 142 2.34 14.35 8.22
CA VAL A 142 3.37 13.32 8.26
C VAL A 142 4.50 13.72 7.31
N HIS A 143 5.68 13.96 7.85
CA HIS A 143 6.85 14.40 7.09
C HIS A 143 7.65 13.20 6.53
N ALA A 144 6.94 12.20 6.00
CA ALA A 144 7.57 10.98 5.49
C ALA A 144 8.45 11.22 4.26
N CYS A 145 8.23 12.29 3.50
CA CYS A 145 8.97 12.59 2.28
C CYS A 145 10.12 13.61 2.44
N GLY A 146 10.44 14.02 3.68
CA GLY A 146 11.50 14.98 4.03
C GLY A 146 11.02 16.37 4.38
#